data_AF-A0AAN8LS65-F1
#
_entry.id   AF-A0AAN8LS65-F1
#
_cell.length_a   1.000
_cell.length_b   1.000
_cell.length_c   1.000
_cell.angle_alpha   90.00
_cell.angle_beta   90.00
_cell.angle_gamma   90.00
#
_symmetry.space_group_name_H-M   'P 1'
#
loop_
_entity.id
_entity.type
_entity.pdbx_description
1 polymer ?
#
loop_
_entity_poly.entity_id
_entity_poly.type
_entity_poly.pdbx_seq_one_letter_code
_entity_poly.pdbx_strand_id
1 'polypeptide(L)'
;MAGYKPRVIVLSKKPGHSFGFLLRVEQGEDGHLLRNLEMGGPAELAGLKDGDRILRVNGTYVDEMDHSRVVDLVKESGVSITFHVLDVASYKQAKTEGVDLSDPHPKPTQPTMNGVAGEAPKPKLCYLAKSSGGYGFSLRSVKGEVGMFMAEVTPGGVAERAGVKANDRLIEVNGENMENATHDQIVEKVKASGGRIMFLLVDEDTDKFYKNKHIRLGAGLATVKFLPLKPRIVDLVKGSDGYGYFLKAEPNKTGHFIKDIDRAAQLIGRD
;
A
#
# COMPACT_ATOMS: atom_id res chain seq x y z
N MET A 1 -4.94 18.68 -6.72
CA MET A 1 -6.37 18.33 -6.71
C MET A 1 -6.52 17.07 -5.89
N ALA A 2 -7.40 17.08 -4.88
CA ALA A 2 -7.59 15.97 -3.96
C ALA A 2 -8.11 14.76 -4.75
N GLY A 3 -7.37 13.66 -4.75
CA GLY A 3 -7.87 12.41 -5.31
C GLY A 3 -9.02 11.88 -4.46
N TYR A 4 -10.00 11.26 -5.10
CA TYR A 4 -11.05 10.48 -4.43
C TYR A 4 -10.39 9.26 -3.76
N LYS A 5 -9.92 9.42 -2.52
CA LYS A 5 -9.35 8.32 -1.75
C LYS A 5 -10.35 7.88 -0.69
N PRO A 6 -11.12 6.79 -0.93
CA PRO A 6 -11.99 6.23 0.10
C PRO A 6 -11.20 5.96 1.37
N ARG A 7 -11.79 6.33 2.50
CA ARG A 7 -11.24 6.04 3.81
C ARG A 7 -11.81 4.70 4.27
N VAL A 8 -10.93 3.79 4.68
CA VAL A 8 -11.33 2.54 5.30
C VAL A 8 -11.35 2.76 6.80
N ILE A 9 -12.53 2.68 7.40
CA ILE A 9 -12.75 2.96 8.81
C ILE A 9 -13.31 1.71 9.47
N VAL A 10 -12.61 1.24 10.50
CA VAL A 10 -13.06 0.11 11.32
C VAL A 10 -13.64 0.67 12.61
N LEU A 11 -14.91 0.37 12.87
CA LEU A 11 -15.57 0.71 14.12
C LEU A 11 -15.69 -0.52 15.00
N SER A 12 -15.50 -0.32 16.31
CA SER A 12 -15.80 -1.31 17.33
C SER A 12 -16.66 -0.69 18.43
N LYS A 13 -17.55 -1.48 19.01
CA LYS A 13 -18.43 -1.05 20.10
C LYS A 13 -18.58 -2.12 21.16
N LYS A 14 -19.03 -1.73 22.35
CA LYS A 14 -19.41 -2.69 23.40
C LYS A 14 -20.75 -3.37 23.05
N PRO A 15 -20.98 -4.62 23.49
CA PRO A 15 -22.29 -5.25 23.37
C PRO A 15 -23.40 -4.36 23.96
N GLY A 16 -24.52 -4.20 23.26
CA GLY A 16 -25.64 -3.36 23.69
C GLY A 16 -25.48 -1.85 23.44
N HIS A 17 -24.32 -1.37 22.99
CA HIS A 17 -24.11 0.04 22.64
C HIS A 17 -24.37 0.31 21.14
N SER A 18 -24.48 1.59 20.77
CA SER A 18 -24.50 2.05 19.37
C SER A 18 -23.07 2.25 18.85
N PHE A 19 -22.91 2.46 17.54
CA PHE A 19 -21.65 2.92 16.95
C PHE A 19 -21.52 4.46 16.99
N GLY A 20 -22.53 5.18 17.47
CA GLY A 20 -22.52 6.63 17.59
C GLY A 20 -22.69 7.40 16.29
N PHE A 21 -23.57 6.94 15.39
CA PHE A 21 -23.94 7.65 14.16
C PHE A 21 -25.39 7.35 13.75
N LEU A 22 -25.95 8.18 12.87
CA LEU A 22 -27.19 7.92 12.14
C LEU A 22 -26.90 7.66 10.65
N LEU A 23 -27.55 6.64 10.09
CA LEU A 23 -27.56 6.41 8.65
C LEU A 23 -28.79 7.06 8.03
N ARG A 24 -28.63 7.86 6.98
CA ARG A 24 -29.72 8.57 6.30
C ARG A 24 -29.62 8.50 4.78
N VAL A 25 -30.75 8.71 4.13
CA VAL A 25 -30.85 9.13 2.72
C VAL A 25 -31.55 10.48 2.72
N GLU A 26 -31.02 11.44 1.98
CA GLU A 26 -31.52 12.81 1.93
C GLU A 26 -32.09 13.11 0.53
N GLN A 27 -33.14 13.93 0.46
CA GLN A 27 -33.81 14.22 -0.81
C GLN A 27 -32.86 15.01 -1.73
N GLY A 28 -32.59 14.47 -2.93
CA GLY A 28 -31.71 15.09 -3.92
C GLY A 28 -30.22 14.80 -3.72
N GLU A 29 -29.85 13.92 -2.78
CA GLU A 29 -28.48 13.46 -2.57
C GLU A 29 -28.42 11.94 -2.78
N ASP A 30 -27.43 11.48 -3.54
CA ASP A 30 -27.23 10.05 -3.81
C ASP A 30 -26.49 9.36 -2.65
N GLY A 31 -26.75 8.06 -2.51
CA GLY A 31 -26.06 7.16 -1.59
C GLY A 31 -26.56 7.22 -0.14
N HIS A 32 -25.79 6.63 0.77
CA HIS A 32 -26.14 6.54 2.19
C HIS A 32 -25.20 7.36 3.06
N LEU A 33 -25.76 8.32 3.79
CA LEU A 33 -25.00 9.32 4.55
C LEU A 33 -24.91 8.98 6.03
N LEU A 34 -23.72 9.19 6.58
CA LEU A 34 -23.47 9.21 8.02
C LEU A 34 -23.73 10.62 8.55
N ARG A 35 -24.63 10.74 9.51
CA ARG A 35 -25.03 12.00 10.15
C ARG A 35 -25.02 11.87 11.67
N ASN A 36 -25.00 13.01 12.36
CA ASN A 36 -25.15 13.11 13.81
C ASN A 36 -24.18 12.18 14.55
N LEU A 37 -22.88 12.32 14.26
CA LEU A 37 -21.86 11.57 14.99
C LEU A 37 -21.87 11.98 16.48
N GLU A 38 -21.94 10.99 17.35
CA GLU A 38 -21.87 11.20 18.80
C GLU A 38 -20.46 11.67 19.19
N MET A 39 -20.37 12.82 19.86
CA MET A 39 -19.10 13.39 20.32
C MET A 39 -18.41 12.43 21.32
N GLY A 40 -17.16 12.08 21.05
CA GLY A 40 -16.39 11.07 21.79
C GLY A 40 -16.87 9.63 21.59
N GLY A 41 -17.82 9.40 20.66
CA GLY A 41 -18.36 8.08 20.34
C GLY A 41 -17.46 7.28 19.40
N PRO A 42 -17.75 5.97 19.19
CA PRO A 42 -16.91 5.09 18.37
C PRO A 42 -16.70 5.59 16.95
N ALA A 43 -17.74 6.11 16.31
CA ALA A 43 -17.67 6.64 14.94
C ALA A 43 -16.74 7.84 14.82
N GLU A 44 -16.86 8.83 15.69
CA GLU A 44 -16.03 10.04 15.66
C GLU A 44 -14.57 9.72 15.96
N LEU A 45 -14.32 8.90 17.00
CA LEU A 45 -12.96 8.51 17.40
C LEU A 45 -12.24 7.68 16.34
N ALA A 46 -12.99 6.89 15.56
CA ALA A 46 -12.44 6.15 14.43
C ALA A 46 -12.19 7.04 13.18
N GLY A 47 -12.60 8.31 13.23
CA GLY A 47 -12.32 9.29 12.19
C GLY A 47 -13.43 9.46 11.15
N LEU A 48 -14.64 8.92 11.37
CA LEU A 48 -15.80 9.29 10.55
C LEU A 48 -16.11 10.78 10.70
N LYS A 49 -16.66 11.35 9.64
CA LYS A 49 -17.09 12.74 9.57
C LYS A 49 -18.57 12.80 9.21
N ASP A 50 -19.24 13.82 9.73
CA ASP A 50 -20.63 14.09 9.35
C ASP A 50 -20.70 14.40 7.85
N GLY A 51 -21.61 13.73 7.15
CA GLY A 51 -21.75 13.79 5.69
C GLY A 51 -20.94 12.75 4.92
N ASP A 52 -20.17 11.88 5.59
CA ASP A 52 -19.50 10.76 4.91
C ASP A 52 -20.52 9.83 4.25
N ARG A 53 -20.27 9.45 3.00
CA ARG A 53 -21.08 8.47 2.26
C ARG A 53 -20.49 7.08 2.35
N ILE A 54 -21.32 6.11 2.67
CA ILE A 54 -20.92 4.70 2.77
C ILE A 54 -20.92 4.08 1.38
N LEU A 55 -19.74 3.69 0.90
CA LEU A 55 -19.58 2.91 -0.33
C LEU A 55 -19.62 1.41 -0.06
N ARG A 56 -19.07 0.96 1.08
CA ARG A 56 -19.04 -0.46 1.44
C ARG A 56 -19.29 -0.71 2.91
N VAL A 57 -19.92 -1.84 3.19
CA VAL A 57 -20.08 -2.43 4.53
C VAL A 57 -19.46 -3.82 4.53
N ASN A 58 -18.41 -4.04 5.32
CA ASN A 58 -17.65 -5.30 5.40
C ASN A 58 -17.22 -5.85 4.02
N GLY A 59 -16.90 -4.97 3.08
CA GLY A 59 -16.47 -5.32 1.71
C GLY A 59 -17.60 -5.38 0.68
N THR A 60 -18.86 -5.50 1.10
CA THR A 60 -20.03 -5.44 0.21
C THR A 60 -20.25 -4.01 -0.26
N TYR A 61 -20.38 -3.79 -1.56
CA TYR A 61 -20.73 -2.47 -2.14
C TYR A 61 -22.19 -2.14 -1.87
N VAL A 62 -22.45 -0.93 -1.38
CA VAL A 62 -23.78 -0.53 -0.89
C VAL A 62 -24.31 0.78 -1.47
N ASP A 63 -23.55 1.51 -2.28
CA ASP A 63 -23.93 2.86 -2.75
C ASP A 63 -25.26 2.88 -3.52
N GLU A 64 -25.52 1.81 -4.28
CA GLU A 64 -26.72 1.64 -5.12
C GLU A 64 -27.76 0.71 -4.48
N MET A 65 -27.57 0.33 -3.21
CA MET A 65 -28.49 -0.55 -2.52
C MET A 65 -29.65 0.23 -1.90
N ASP A 66 -30.76 -0.47 -1.62
CA ASP A 66 -31.84 0.11 -0.83
C ASP A 66 -31.37 0.40 0.60
N HIS A 67 -31.76 1.56 1.11
CA HIS A 67 -31.39 2.02 2.45
C HIS A 67 -31.67 0.98 3.55
N SER A 68 -32.83 0.31 3.49
CA SER A 68 -33.20 -0.74 4.44
C SER A 68 -32.19 -1.88 4.45
N ARG A 69 -31.71 -2.32 3.28
CA ARG A 69 -30.74 -3.41 3.18
C ARG A 69 -29.38 -3.02 3.75
N VAL A 70 -28.98 -1.76 3.58
CA VAL A 70 -27.73 -1.25 4.17
C VAL A 70 -27.84 -1.17 5.70
N VAL A 71 -29.00 -0.75 6.21
CA VAL A 71 -29.29 -0.77 7.65
C VAL A 71 -29.18 -2.19 8.21
N ASP A 72 -29.71 -3.19 7.51
CA ASP A 72 -29.63 -4.59 7.93
C ASP A 72 -28.17 -5.07 7.96
N LEU A 73 -27.37 -4.81 6.93
CA LEU A 73 -25.94 -5.15 6.90
C LEU A 73 -25.17 -4.54 8.10
N VAL A 74 -25.50 -3.28 8.46
CA VAL A 74 -24.88 -2.62 9.61
C VAL A 74 -25.28 -3.29 10.92
N LYS A 75 -26.56 -3.67 11.09
CA LYS A 75 -27.05 -4.35 12.29
C LYS A 75 -26.50 -5.77 12.43
N GLU A 76 -26.42 -6.50 11.32
CA GLU A 76 -25.90 -7.88 11.25
C GLU A 76 -24.39 -7.96 11.55
N SER A 77 -23.66 -6.85 11.43
CA SER A 77 -22.21 -6.78 11.67
C SER A 77 -21.82 -6.98 13.15
N GLY A 78 -22.77 -6.94 14.09
CA GLY A 78 -22.49 -7.17 15.50
C GLY A 78 -21.69 -6.04 16.16
N VAL A 79 -20.57 -6.37 16.80
CA VAL A 79 -19.76 -5.41 17.59
C VAL A 79 -18.60 -4.76 16.82
N SER A 80 -18.33 -5.22 15.59
CA SER A 80 -17.25 -4.70 14.75
C SER A 80 -17.72 -4.56 13.31
N ILE A 81 -17.40 -3.45 12.66
CA ILE A 81 -17.83 -3.18 11.29
C ILE A 81 -16.76 -2.37 10.55
N THR A 82 -16.55 -2.70 9.28
CA THR A 82 -15.63 -1.98 8.40
C THR A 82 -16.42 -1.22 7.35
N PHE A 83 -16.26 0.10 7.32
CA PHE A 83 -16.79 0.96 6.27
C PHE A 83 -15.70 1.37 5.28
N HIS A 84 -16.07 1.45 4.00
CA HIS A 84 -15.37 2.30 3.05
C HIS A 84 -16.24 3.52 2.82
N VAL A 85 -15.69 4.71 3.10
CA VAL A 85 -16.44 5.96 2.99
C VAL A 85 -15.74 6.99 2.10
N LEU A 86 -16.52 7.86 1.47
CA LEU A 86 -16.03 9.07 0.82
C LEU A 86 -16.65 10.31 1.46
N ASP A 87 -15.89 11.39 1.51
CA ASP A 87 -16.45 12.69 1.85
C ASP A 87 -17.36 13.21 0.73
N VAL A 88 -18.15 14.24 1.06
CA VAL A 88 -19.15 14.83 0.17
C VAL A 88 -18.56 15.29 -1.16
N ALA A 89 -17.41 15.97 -1.13
CA ALA A 89 -16.80 16.58 -2.30
C ALA A 89 -16.18 15.51 -3.21
N SER A 90 -15.44 14.57 -2.62
CA SER A 90 -14.80 13.48 -3.35
C SER A 90 -15.81 12.58 -4.06
N TYR A 91 -16.95 12.29 -3.43
CA TYR A 91 -18.00 11.49 -4.05
C TYR A 91 -18.71 12.22 -5.19
N LYS A 92 -19.04 13.52 -5.01
CA LYS A 92 -19.66 14.33 -6.09
C LYS A 92 -18.73 14.44 -7.29
N GLN A 93 -17.43 14.60 -7.04
CA GLN A 93 -16.41 14.57 -8.09
C GLN A 93 -16.39 13.20 -8.80
N ALA A 94 -16.33 12.09 -8.05
CA ALA A 94 -16.28 10.75 -8.63
C ALA A 94 -17.51 10.42 -9.50
N LYS A 95 -18.73 10.79 -9.07
CA LYS A 95 -19.95 10.63 -9.87
C LYS A 95 -19.94 11.50 -11.14
N THR A 96 -19.45 12.74 -11.04
CA THR A 96 -19.33 13.66 -12.19
C THR A 96 -18.32 13.13 -13.21
N GLU A 97 -17.23 12.52 -12.75
CA GLU A 97 -16.19 11.91 -13.57
C GLU A 97 -16.57 10.51 -14.10
N GLY A 98 -17.76 9.99 -13.75
CA GLY A 98 -18.24 8.67 -14.20
C GLY A 98 -17.43 7.50 -13.65
N VAL A 99 -16.81 7.67 -12.47
CA VAL A 99 -16.00 6.62 -11.82
C VAL A 99 -16.91 5.49 -11.34
N ASP A 100 -16.56 4.26 -11.67
CA ASP A 100 -17.22 3.08 -11.11
C ASP A 100 -16.80 2.85 -9.65
N LEU A 101 -17.64 3.29 -8.72
CA LEU A 101 -17.41 3.14 -7.27
C LEU A 101 -17.67 1.69 -6.78
N SER A 102 -18.25 0.83 -7.63
CA SER A 102 -18.56 -0.57 -7.33
C SER A 102 -17.34 -1.49 -7.42
N ASP A 103 -16.26 -1.05 -8.10
CA ASP A 103 -14.97 -1.72 -8.08
C ASP A 103 -14.26 -1.39 -6.75
N PRO A 104 -13.83 -2.39 -5.94
CA PRO A 104 -13.03 -2.14 -4.73
C PRO A 104 -11.64 -1.54 -5.05
N HIS A 105 -11.24 -1.57 -6.32
CA HIS A 105 -10.07 -0.91 -6.88
C HIS A 105 -10.47 -0.15 -8.16
N PRO A 106 -11.18 0.99 -8.07
CA PRO A 106 -11.57 1.73 -9.26
C PRO A 106 -10.30 2.08 -10.04
N LYS A 107 -10.07 1.37 -11.15
CA LYS A 107 -9.05 1.75 -12.12
C LYS A 107 -9.55 3.06 -12.71
N PRO A 108 -8.75 4.13 -12.70
CA PRO A 108 -9.10 5.29 -13.49
C PRO A 108 -9.06 4.86 -14.96
N THR A 109 -10.23 4.68 -15.58
CA THR A 109 -10.35 4.80 -17.03
C THR A 109 -10.10 6.26 -17.35
N GLN A 110 -8.85 6.63 -17.62
CA GLN A 110 -8.54 7.96 -18.13
C GLN A 110 -8.33 7.92 -19.64
N PRO A 111 -9.18 8.64 -20.41
CA PRO A 111 -8.79 9.20 -21.68
C PRO A 111 -7.65 10.21 -21.43
N THR A 112 -6.79 10.28 -22.42
CA THR A 112 -5.55 11.05 -22.53
C THR A 112 -5.62 12.52 -22.09
N MET A 113 -4.47 12.94 -21.53
CA MET A 113 -3.93 14.31 -21.39
C MET A 113 -4.36 15.17 -20.20
N ASN A 114 -3.30 15.60 -19.50
CA ASN A 114 -3.14 16.75 -18.59
C ASN A 114 -3.45 16.56 -17.08
N GLY A 115 -2.40 16.13 -16.36
CA GLY A 115 -1.99 16.79 -15.10
C GLY A 115 -2.69 16.38 -13.82
N VAL A 116 -2.63 15.09 -13.45
CA VAL A 116 -3.35 14.52 -12.28
C VAL A 116 -2.38 14.14 -11.16
N ALA A 117 -2.68 14.53 -9.92
CA ALA A 117 -2.05 13.94 -8.73
C ALA A 117 -2.85 12.70 -8.29
N GLY A 118 -2.65 11.57 -8.98
CA GLY A 118 -3.07 10.25 -8.51
C GLY A 118 -2.27 9.81 -7.27
N GLU A 119 -2.72 8.74 -6.59
CA GLU A 119 -1.89 8.09 -5.56
C GLU A 119 -0.52 7.78 -6.18
N ALA A 120 0.54 8.19 -5.48
CA ALA A 120 1.88 8.03 -6.00
C ALA A 120 2.10 6.56 -6.38
N PRO A 121 2.50 6.25 -7.63
CA PRO A 121 2.82 4.90 -8.01
C PRO A 121 3.86 4.35 -7.03
N LYS A 122 3.77 3.06 -6.68
CA LYS A 122 4.60 2.47 -5.60
C LYS A 122 5.72 1.64 -6.21
N PRO A 123 6.98 1.87 -5.82
CA PRO A 123 8.07 0.96 -6.13
C PRO A 123 7.77 -0.46 -5.65
N LYS A 124 8.42 -1.46 -6.25
CA LYS A 124 8.24 -2.87 -5.93
C LYS A 124 9.41 -3.33 -5.08
N LEU A 125 9.12 -3.89 -3.91
CA LEU A 125 10.13 -4.58 -3.11
C LEU A 125 10.06 -6.09 -3.40
N CYS A 126 11.08 -6.60 -4.07
CA CYS A 126 11.09 -7.96 -4.61
C CYS A 126 12.17 -8.79 -3.90
N TYR A 127 11.76 -9.88 -3.26
CA TYR A 127 12.68 -10.84 -2.63
C TYR A 127 12.82 -12.09 -3.49
N LEU A 128 14.05 -12.39 -3.89
CA LEU A 128 14.36 -13.53 -4.74
C LEU A 128 15.24 -14.52 -3.97
N ALA A 129 14.82 -15.78 -3.96
CA ALA A 129 15.62 -16.90 -3.48
C ALA A 129 16.10 -17.74 -4.68
N LYS A 130 17.41 -17.81 -4.88
CA LYS A 130 18.05 -18.46 -6.02
C LYS A 130 17.67 -19.94 -6.11
N SER A 131 17.27 -20.39 -7.29
CA SER A 131 17.08 -21.83 -7.58
C SER A 131 18.32 -22.42 -8.24
N SER A 132 18.29 -23.72 -8.53
CA SER A 132 19.32 -24.38 -9.36
C SER A 132 19.47 -23.73 -10.74
N GLY A 133 18.38 -23.17 -11.30
CA GLY A 133 18.36 -22.39 -12.54
C GLY A 133 18.72 -20.91 -12.37
N GLY A 134 19.18 -20.49 -11.19
CA GLY A 134 19.51 -19.09 -10.90
C GLY A 134 18.28 -18.28 -10.49
N TYR A 135 18.31 -16.98 -10.81
CA TYR A 135 17.24 -16.04 -10.44
C TYR A 135 16.20 -15.84 -11.55
N GLY A 136 16.49 -16.22 -12.80
CA GLY A 136 15.54 -16.09 -13.92
C GLY A 136 15.31 -14.64 -14.38
N PHE A 137 16.34 -13.80 -14.35
CA PHE A 137 16.32 -12.46 -14.94
C PHE A 137 17.66 -12.15 -15.63
N SER A 138 17.65 -11.16 -16.52
CA SER A 138 18.86 -10.53 -17.07
C SER A 138 18.82 -9.01 -16.91
N LEU A 139 19.98 -8.37 -16.90
CA LEU A 139 20.12 -6.91 -16.76
C LEU A 139 20.62 -6.32 -18.09
N ARG A 140 20.13 -5.13 -18.43
CA ARG A 140 20.61 -4.34 -19.56
C ARG A 140 20.78 -2.87 -19.19
N SER A 141 21.75 -2.24 -19.85
CA SER A 141 21.82 -0.79 -19.97
C SER A 141 21.02 -0.35 -21.20
N VAL A 142 20.34 0.79 -21.12
CA VAL A 142 19.66 1.38 -22.27
C VAL A 142 20.49 2.57 -22.78
N LYS A 143 20.77 2.61 -24.09
CA LYS A 143 21.61 3.66 -24.67
C LYS A 143 20.94 5.02 -24.50
N GLY A 144 21.63 5.95 -23.84
CA GLY A 144 21.12 7.30 -23.58
C GLY A 144 20.28 7.43 -22.32
N GLU A 145 20.06 6.34 -21.57
CA GLU A 145 19.38 6.37 -20.28
C GLU A 145 20.32 5.99 -19.14
N VAL A 146 20.18 6.68 -18.01
CA VAL A 146 20.98 6.40 -16.81
C VAL A 146 20.32 5.33 -15.96
N GLY A 147 21.06 4.27 -15.66
CA GLY A 147 20.66 3.18 -14.75
C GLY A 147 20.63 1.81 -15.42
N MET A 148 20.11 0.83 -14.69
CA MET A 148 20.06 -0.58 -15.11
C MET A 148 18.62 -1.05 -15.13
N PHE A 149 18.28 -1.89 -16.11
CA PHE A 149 16.91 -2.34 -16.34
C PHE A 149 16.85 -3.86 -16.41
N MET A 150 15.73 -4.41 -15.98
CA MET A 150 15.38 -5.82 -16.18
C MET A 150 15.14 -6.04 -17.67
N ALA A 151 15.97 -6.86 -18.30
CA ALA A 151 15.90 -7.11 -19.73
C ALA A 151 14.87 -8.18 -20.06
N GLU A 152 15.13 -9.39 -19.56
CA GLU A 152 14.24 -10.53 -19.69
C GLU A 152 13.93 -11.09 -18.30
N VAL A 153 12.72 -11.61 -18.14
CA VAL A 153 12.28 -12.32 -16.95
C VAL A 153 11.74 -13.66 -17.41
N THR A 154 12.30 -14.75 -16.88
CA THR A 154 11.89 -16.10 -17.25
C THR A 154 10.46 -16.37 -16.77
N PRO A 155 9.53 -16.78 -17.66
CA PRO A 155 8.18 -17.15 -17.26
C PRO A 155 8.18 -18.30 -16.24
N GLY A 156 7.40 -18.16 -15.17
CA GLY A 156 7.42 -19.08 -14.05
C GLY A 156 8.76 -19.13 -13.29
N GLY A 157 9.66 -18.17 -13.52
CA GLY A 157 10.97 -18.08 -12.86
C GLY A 157 10.89 -17.54 -11.43
N VAL A 158 12.05 -17.51 -10.74
CA VAL A 158 12.17 -16.91 -9.40
C VAL A 158 11.84 -15.42 -9.44
N ALA A 159 12.39 -14.69 -10.42
CA ALA A 159 12.16 -13.26 -10.59
C ALA A 159 10.69 -12.92 -10.86
N GLU A 160 10.01 -13.62 -11.78
CA GLU A 160 8.59 -13.35 -12.09
C GLU A 160 7.69 -13.56 -10.87
N ARG A 161 7.88 -14.68 -10.14
CA ARG A 161 7.12 -14.95 -8.91
C ARG A 161 7.39 -13.91 -7.80
N ALA A 162 8.56 -13.29 -7.80
CA ALA A 162 8.91 -12.21 -6.90
C ALA A 162 8.42 -10.83 -7.37
N GLY A 163 7.62 -10.76 -8.45
CA GLY A 163 7.03 -9.52 -8.95
C GLY A 163 7.94 -8.70 -9.88
N VAL A 164 9.11 -9.21 -10.23
CA VAL A 164 10.02 -8.56 -11.21
C VAL A 164 9.41 -8.65 -12.60
N LYS A 165 9.40 -7.53 -13.33
CA LYS A 165 8.94 -7.50 -14.72
C LYS A 165 10.04 -7.00 -15.65
N ALA A 166 9.95 -7.40 -16.92
CA ALA A 166 10.79 -6.80 -17.96
C ALA A 166 10.55 -5.29 -18.00
N ASN A 167 11.61 -4.54 -18.31
CA ASN A 167 11.68 -3.09 -18.34
C ASN A 167 11.61 -2.38 -16.97
N ASP A 168 11.50 -3.11 -15.86
CA ASP A 168 11.65 -2.50 -14.53
C ASP A 168 13.06 -1.93 -14.36
N ARG A 169 13.18 -0.68 -13.89
CA ARG A 169 14.44 -0.03 -13.54
C ARG A 169 14.88 -0.45 -12.14
N LEU A 170 16.15 -0.79 -12.00
CA LEU A 170 16.77 -1.19 -10.74
C LEU A 170 17.22 0.04 -9.95
N ILE A 171 16.68 0.19 -8.74
CA ILE A 171 16.98 1.32 -7.85
C ILE A 171 17.89 0.89 -6.71
N GLU A 172 17.60 -0.24 -6.06
CA GLU A 172 18.44 -0.78 -4.98
C GLU A 172 18.68 -2.27 -5.10
N VAL A 173 19.87 -2.70 -4.64
CA VAL A 173 20.24 -4.09 -4.40
C VAL A 173 20.59 -4.24 -2.92
N ASN A 174 19.82 -5.05 -2.18
CA ASN A 174 19.96 -5.25 -0.74
C ASN A 174 19.99 -3.92 0.07
N GLY A 175 19.21 -2.93 -0.36
CA GLY A 175 19.14 -1.61 0.28
C GLY A 175 20.26 -0.64 -0.09
N GLU A 176 21.20 -1.04 -0.96
CA GLU A 176 22.19 -0.12 -1.52
C GLU A 176 21.68 0.48 -2.84
N ASN A 177 21.78 1.81 -3.00
CA ASN A 177 21.32 2.53 -4.19
C ASN A 177 22.25 2.29 -5.40
N MET A 178 21.65 1.95 -6.54
CA MET A 178 22.34 1.55 -7.77
C MET A 178 22.23 2.58 -8.91
N GLU A 179 21.60 3.73 -8.69
CA GLU A 179 21.24 4.65 -9.79
C GLU A 179 22.46 5.21 -10.54
N ASN A 180 23.60 5.31 -9.86
CA ASN A 180 24.88 5.78 -10.42
C ASN A 180 25.92 4.66 -10.56
N ALA A 181 25.54 3.40 -10.31
CA ALA A 181 26.45 2.27 -10.39
C ALA A 181 26.65 1.84 -11.86
N THR A 182 27.86 1.42 -12.20
CA THR A 182 28.15 0.84 -13.51
C THR A 182 27.52 -0.55 -13.65
N HIS A 183 27.40 -1.04 -14.88
CA HIS A 183 26.93 -2.40 -15.14
C HIS A 183 27.71 -3.44 -14.32
N ASP A 184 29.04 -3.36 -14.33
CA ASP A 184 29.90 -4.31 -13.64
C ASP A 184 29.72 -4.26 -12.12
N GLN A 185 29.59 -3.06 -11.54
CA GLN A 185 29.34 -2.88 -10.10
C GLN A 185 28.02 -3.53 -9.67
N ILE A 186 26.96 -3.36 -10.48
CA ILE A 186 25.66 -3.97 -10.20
C ILE A 186 25.74 -5.48 -10.31
N VAL A 187 26.38 -6.00 -11.37
CA VAL A 187 26.57 -7.44 -11.56
C VAL A 187 27.38 -8.05 -10.41
N GLU A 188 28.42 -7.35 -9.94
CA GLU A 188 29.22 -7.78 -8.80
C GLU A 188 28.37 -7.86 -7.53
N LYS A 189 27.56 -6.83 -7.23
CA LYS A 189 26.65 -6.84 -6.07
C LYS A 189 25.60 -7.95 -6.14
N VAL A 190 25.04 -8.20 -7.32
CA VAL A 190 24.09 -9.30 -7.54
C VAL A 190 24.76 -10.66 -7.30
N LYS A 191 26.00 -10.85 -7.79
CA LYS A 191 26.78 -12.08 -7.58
C LYS A 191 27.15 -12.25 -6.09
N ALA A 192 27.56 -11.18 -5.43
CA ALA A 192 27.92 -11.18 -4.01
C ALA A 192 26.75 -11.50 -3.08
N SER A 193 25.51 -11.26 -3.51
CA SER A 193 24.29 -11.58 -2.75
C SER A 193 24.06 -13.09 -2.55
N GLY A 194 24.80 -13.95 -3.25
CA GLY A 194 24.76 -15.39 -3.04
C GLY A 194 23.42 -16.01 -3.45
N GLY A 195 22.69 -16.58 -2.49
CA GLY A 195 21.43 -17.30 -2.72
C GLY A 195 20.16 -16.50 -2.48
N ARG A 196 20.24 -15.28 -1.95
CA ARG A 196 19.07 -14.44 -1.62
C ARG A 196 19.38 -13.00 -1.98
N ILE A 197 18.43 -12.31 -2.59
CA ILE A 197 18.61 -10.92 -2.99
C ILE A 197 17.31 -10.15 -2.87
N MET A 198 17.41 -8.90 -2.42
CA MET A 198 16.31 -7.95 -2.36
C MET A 198 16.51 -6.86 -3.41
N PHE A 199 15.52 -6.62 -4.24
CA PHE A 199 15.51 -5.52 -5.18
C PHE A 199 14.46 -4.47 -4.82
N LEU A 200 14.83 -3.20 -4.98
CA LEU A 200 13.87 -2.12 -5.16
C LEU A 200 13.78 -1.80 -6.65
N LEU A 201 12.61 -1.99 -7.23
CA LEU A 201 12.34 -1.79 -8.65
C LEU A 201 11.24 -0.77 -8.88
N VAL A 202 11.28 -0.11 -10.04
CA VAL A 202 10.19 0.77 -10.49
C VAL A 202 9.89 0.45 -11.96
N ASP A 203 8.61 0.47 -12.33
CA ASP A 203 8.24 0.51 -13.75
C ASP A 203 8.42 1.93 -14.31
N GLU A 204 8.29 2.06 -15.63
CA GLU A 204 8.53 3.31 -16.35
C GLU A 204 7.67 4.48 -15.84
N ASP A 205 6.38 4.23 -15.57
CA ASP A 205 5.45 5.26 -15.08
C ASP A 205 5.81 5.70 -13.66
N THR A 206 6.16 4.73 -12.81
CA THR A 206 6.65 4.99 -11.46
C THR A 206 7.94 5.81 -11.49
N ASP A 207 8.92 5.41 -12.30
CA ASP A 207 10.21 6.10 -12.43
C ASP A 207 10.03 7.55 -12.89
N LYS A 208 9.22 7.78 -13.93
CA LYS A 208 8.88 9.13 -14.42
C LYS A 208 8.21 9.98 -13.35
N PHE A 209 7.27 9.40 -12.60
CA PHE A 209 6.58 10.11 -11.52
C PHE A 209 7.56 10.64 -10.45
N TYR A 210 8.43 9.78 -9.92
CA TYR A 210 9.36 10.19 -8.85
C TYR A 210 10.44 11.14 -9.35
N LYS A 211 10.95 10.94 -10.58
CA LYS A 211 11.89 11.86 -11.23
C LYS A 211 11.28 13.26 -11.40
N ASN A 212 10.07 13.35 -11.94
CA ASN A 212 9.38 14.62 -12.18
C ASN A 212 9.07 15.38 -10.88
N LYS A 213 8.91 14.65 -9.77
CA LYS A 213 8.68 15.25 -8.45
C LYS A 213 9.95 15.46 -7.63
N HIS A 214 11.12 15.10 -8.14
CA HIS A 214 12.39 15.13 -7.42
C HIS A 214 12.35 14.40 -6.07
N ILE A 215 11.57 13.32 -5.97
CA ILE A 215 11.45 12.51 -4.75
C ILE A 215 12.45 11.35 -4.85
N ARG A 216 13.29 11.20 -3.83
CA ARG A 216 14.23 10.07 -3.75
C ARG A 216 13.48 8.78 -3.45
N LEU A 217 13.69 7.78 -4.30
CA LEU A 217 13.15 6.44 -4.14
C LEU A 217 13.86 5.70 -2.99
N GLY A 218 13.11 4.88 -2.27
CA GLY A 218 13.62 4.01 -1.21
C GLY A 218 12.57 2.99 -0.77
N ALA A 219 13.00 1.94 -0.07
CA ALA A 219 12.14 0.81 0.31
C ALA A 219 10.91 1.20 1.14
N GLY A 220 10.95 2.30 1.90
CA GLY A 220 9.80 2.79 2.69
C GLY A 220 8.60 3.27 1.84
N LEU A 221 8.80 3.53 0.55
CA LEU A 221 7.74 3.89 -0.40
C LEU A 221 7.16 2.68 -1.13
N ALA A 222 7.81 1.52 -1.00
CA ALA A 222 7.54 0.36 -1.81
C ALA A 222 6.29 -0.41 -1.37
N THR A 223 5.64 -1.07 -2.33
CA THR A 223 4.67 -2.11 -2.03
C THR A 223 5.39 -3.39 -1.61
N VAL A 224 4.87 -4.02 -0.54
CA VAL A 224 5.33 -5.32 -0.03
C VAL A 224 4.52 -6.50 -0.56
N LYS A 225 3.58 -6.25 -1.50
CA LYS A 225 2.67 -7.26 -2.07
C LYS A 225 3.40 -8.48 -2.65
N PHE A 226 4.63 -8.29 -3.13
CA PHE A 226 5.42 -9.33 -3.81
C PHE A 226 6.36 -10.10 -2.89
N LEU A 227 6.38 -9.77 -1.60
CA LEU A 227 7.19 -10.51 -0.64
C LEU A 227 6.52 -11.85 -0.31
N PRO A 228 7.31 -12.93 -0.16
CA PRO A 228 6.77 -14.29 0.04
C PRO A 228 6.05 -14.46 1.38
N LEU A 229 6.35 -13.60 2.34
CA LEU A 229 5.69 -13.51 3.63
C LEU A 229 4.92 -12.19 3.69
N LYS A 230 4.04 -12.02 4.68
CA LYS A 230 3.39 -10.73 4.97
C LYS A 230 4.23 -9.98 6.00
N PRO A 231 5.28 -9.24 5.60
CA PRO A 231 6.06 -8.48 6.57
C PRO A 231 5.20 -7.37 7.16
N ARG A 232 5.41 -7.11 8.45
CA ARG A 232 4.85 -5.94 9.12
C ARG A 232 5.80 -4.76 8.90
N ILE A 233 5.26 -3.63 8.45
CA ILE A 233 6.02 -2.38 8.43
C ILE A 233 6.00 -1.80 9.84
N VAL A 234 7.18 -1.49 10.36
CA VAL A 234 7.34 -0.92 11.69
C VAL A 234 8.10 0.39 11.56
N ASP A 235 7.50 1.47 12.05
CA ASP A 235 8.15 2.76 12.15
C ASP A 235 9.02 2.75 13.43
N LEU A 236 10.33 2.84 13.25
CA LEU A 236 11.29 2.84 14.37
C LEU A 236 11.75 4.27 14.66
N VAL A 237 11.38 4.77 15.84
CA VAL A 237 11.85 6.09 16.32
C VAL A 237 13.14 5.89 17.12
N LYS A 238 14.21 6.57 16.71
CA LYS A 238 15.49 6.53 17.42
C LYS A 238 15.42 7.44 18.65
N GLY A 239 15.59 6.86 19.84
CA GLY A 239 15.76 7.59 21.10
C GLY A 239 17.22 7.93 21.39
N SER A 240 17.48 8.50 22.57
CA SER A 240 18.84 8.79 23.08
C SER A 240 19.73 7.55 23.11
N ASP A 241 19.14 6.38 23.40
CA ASP A 241 19.85 5.11 23.58
C ASP A 241 19.74 4.18 22.36
N GLY A 242 19.40 4.73 21.19
CA GLY A 242 19.24 3.97 19.94
C GLY A 242 17.79 3.59 19.66
N TYR A 243 17.57 2.45 19.02
CA TYR A 243 16.22 2.02 18.61
C TYR A 243 15.52 1.09 19.63
N GLY A 244 16.16 0.84 20.78
CA GLY A 244 15.58 0.00 21.84
C GLY A 244 15.43 -1.48 21.47
N TYR A 245 16.30 -2.02 20.61
CA TYR A 245 16.39 -3.46 20.32
C TYR A 245 17.82 -3.85 19.95
N PHE A 246 18.12 -5.14 20.06
CA PHE A 246 19.36 -5.73 19.57
C PHE A 246 19.09 -6.76 18.47
N LEU A 247 19.93 -6.74 17.43
CA LEU A 247 19.96 -7.81 16.43
C LEU A 247 20.88 -8.92 16.94
N LYS A 248 20.34 -10.13 17.07
CA LYS A 248 21.13 -11.31 17.42
C LYS A 248 21.06 -12.36 16.31
N ALA A 249 22.24 -12.85 15.90
CA ALA A 249 22.34 -14.07 15.11
C ALA A 249 22.27 -15.27 16.08
N GLU A 250 21.35 -16.20 15.85
CA GLU A 250 21.29 -17.45 16.63
C GLU A 250 22.15 -18.52 15.95
N PRO A 251 22.96 -19.31 16.70
CA PRO A 251 23.83 -20.33 16.10
C PRO A 251 23.09 -21.37 15.26
N ASN A 252 21.83 -21.65 15.61
CA ASN A 252 21.02 -22.72 15.01
C ASN A 252 19.81 -22.19 14.22
N LYS A 253 19.75 -20.88 13.94
CA LYS A 253 18.71 -20.32 13.07
C LYS A 253 19.33 -19.41 12.02
N THR A 254 18.90 -19.58 10.78
CA THR A 254 19.29 -18.68 9.70
C THR A 254 18.51 -17.36 9.82
N GLY A 255 19.22 -16.25 10.04
CA GLY A 255 18.67 -14.90 10.03
C GLY A 255 19.14 -14.03 11.20
N HIS A 256 18.85 -12.73 11.10
CA HIS A 256 18.96 -11.81 12.23
C HIS A 256 17.60 -11.65 12.89
N PHE A 257 17.57 -11.78 14.21
CA PHE A 257 16.35 -11.68 14.99
C PHE A 257 16.40 -10.41 15.83
N ILE A 258 15.32 -9.62 15.77
CA ILE A 258 15.07 -8.53 16.70
C ILE A 258 14.67 -9.17 18.03
N LYS A 259 15.49 -8.96 19.06
CA LYS A 259 15.24 -9.41 20.44
C LYS A 259 15.46 -8.26 21.41
N ASP A 260 15.03 -8.47 22.64
CA ASP A 260 15.25 -7.55 23.77
C ASP A 260 14.73 -6.15 23.43
N ILE A 261 13.46 -6.09 23.02
CA ILE A 261 12.75 -4.84 22.76
C ILE A 261 12.53 -4.17 24.12
N ASP A 262 13.18 -3.02 24.33
CA ASP A 262 12.98 -2.23 25.53
C ASP A 262 11.50 -1.88 25.68
N ARG A 263 10.95 -1.97 26.90
CA ARG A 263 9.53 -1.62 27.15
C ARG A 263 9.18 -0.18 26.77
N ALA A 264 10.18 0.70 26.64
CA ALA A 264 10.02 2.08 26.19
C ALA A 264 10.07 2.25 24.66
N ALA A 265 10.45 1.22 23.90
CA ALA A 265 10.45 1.27 22.44
C ALA A 265 9.01 1.19 21.93
N GLN A 266 8.46 2.33 21.50
CA GLN A 266 7.16 2.37 20.81
C GLN A 266 7.30 1.75 19.41
N LEU A 267 7.02 0.45 19.31
CA LEU A 267 6.81 -0.21 18.02
C LEU A 267 5.39 0.10 17.55
N ILE A 268 5.24 1.18 16.80
CA ILE A 268 3.98 1.47 16.11
C ILE A 268 3.99 0.64 14.82
N GLY A 269 3.33 -0.51 14.87
CA GLY A 269 3.15 -1.31 13.67
C GLY A 269 1.91 -0.85 12.89
N ARG A 270 2.04 -0.76 11.57
CA ARG A 270 0.91 -0.67 10.66
C ARG A 270 0.52 -2.09 10.25
N ASP A 271 -0.74 -2.44 10.43
CA ASP A 271 -1.31 -3.67 9.90
C ASP A 271 -1.65 -3.53 8.41
#